data_AF-A0A2D9VU17-F1
#
_entry.id   AF-A0A2D9VU17-F1
#
_cell.length_a   1.000
_cell.length_b   1.000
_cell.length_c   1.000
_cell.angle_alpha   90.00
_cell.angle_beta   90.00
_cell.angle_gamma   90.00
#
_symmetry.space_group_name_H-M   'P 1'
#
loop_
_entity.id
_entity.type
_entity.pdbx_description
1 polymer ?
#
loop_
_entity_poly.entity_id
_entity_poly.type
_entity_poly.pdbx_seq_one_letter_code
_entity_poly.pdbx_strand_id
1 'polypeptide(L)'
;MELIEIAQLVTGTATLIVALILVYQLRQQHKDSDSSMSFQAVNLHNENQRWFSENFSNESIEKMKIGLSSLDEKDENKLRALVHNSFMTITTEFRLGRRKRLKDYYKYALQRFALLKYKASREILEEIYISTKNSKAVKEELNDLISEVLDDYENKKIGESRWN
;
A
#
# COMPACT_ATOMS: atom_id res chain seq x y z
N MET A 1 -35.13 4.89 -51.22
CA MET A 1 -34.62 5.24 -49.88
C MET A 1 -35.34 6.49 -49.45
N GLU A 2 -36.22 6.37 -48.47
CA GLU A 2 -37.02 7.50 -48.02
C GLU A 2 -36.20 8.42 -47.10
N LEU A 3 -36.58 9.70 -47.05
CA LEU A 3 -35.89 10.71 -46.24
C LEU A 3 -35.82 10.30 -44.75
N ILE A 4 -36.84 9.58 -44.27
CA ILE A 4 -36.92 9.05 -42.90
C ILE A 4 -35.81 8.02 -42.63
N GLU A 5 -35.54 7.12 -43.59
CA GLU A 5 -34.50 6.09 -43.47
C GLU A 5 -33.10 6.73 -43.40
N ILE A 6 -32.87 7.76 -44.22
CA ILE A 6 -31.62 8.54 -44.22
C ILE A 6 -31.45 9.26 -42.88
N ALA A 7 -32.51 9.91 -42.37
CA ALA A 7 -32.46 10.61 -41.09
C ALA A 7 -32.15 9.66 -39.92
N GLN A 8 -32.73 8.46 -39.93
CA GLN A 8 -32.47 7.44 -38.91
C GLN A 8 -31.04 6.91 -38.98
N LEU A 9 -30.50 6.69 -40.20
CA LEU A 9 -29.10 6.30 -40.37
C LEU A 9 -28.13 7.37 -39.88
N VAL A 10 -28.38 8.64 -40.21
CA VAL A 10 -27.56 9.77 -39.74
C VAL A 10 -27.60 9.88 -38.21
N THR A 11 -28.79 9.75 -37.62
CA THR A 11 -28.98 9.82 -36.17
C THR A 11 -28.28 8.65 -35.47
N GLY A 12 -28.49 7.42 -35.95
CA GLY A 12 -27.83 6.23 -35.40
C GLY A 12 -26.31 6.29 -35.51
N THR A 13 -25.80 6.80 -36.64
CA THR A 13 -24.35 7.01 -36.82
C THR A 13 -23.82 8.06 -35.85
N ALA A 14 -24.54 9.17 -35.66
CA ALA A 14 -24.16 10.20 -34.69
C ALA A 14 -24.14 9.64 -33.25
N THR A 15 -25.15 8.86 -32.86
CA THR A 15 -25.18 8.19 -31.55
C THR A 15 -24.01 7.23 -31.38
N LEU A 16 -23.67 6.44 -32.41
CA LEU A 16 -22.53 5.53 -32.37
C LEU A 16 -21.21 6.29 -32.18
N ILE A 17 -21.00 7.38 -32.92
CA ILE A 17 -19.81 8.22 -32.79
C ILE A 17 -19.68 8.75 -31.36
N VAL A 18 -20.76 9.29 -30.80
CA VAL A 18 -20.77 9.80 -29.42
C VAL A 18 -20.46 8.68 -28.42
N ALA A 19 -21.05 7.50 -28.58
CA ALA A 19 -20.78 6.35 -27.72
C ALA A 19 -19.30 5.93 -27.77
N LEU A 20 -18.69 5.90 -28.97
CA LEU A 20 -17.26 5.58 -29.13
C LEU A 20 -16.36 6.61 -28.43
N ILE A 21 -16.69 7.90 -28.54
CA ILE A 21 -15.97 8.98 -27.86
C ILE A 21 -16.07 8.82 -26.33
N LEU A 22 -17.25 8.51 -25.80
CA LEU A 22 -17.45 8.29 -24.36
C LEU A 22 -16.64 7.09 -23.85
N VAL A 23 -16.63 5.99 -24.59
CA VAL A 23 -15.79 4.81 -24.24
C VAL A 23 -14.31 5.19 -24.23
N TYR A 24 -13.85 6.00 -25.19
CA TYR A 24 -12.48 6.48 -25.21
C TYR A 24 -12.17 7.39 -24.00
N GLN A 25 -13.07 8.32 -23.66
CA GLN A 25 -12.92 9.20 -22.49
C GLN A 25 -12.86 8.41 -21.18
N LEU A 26 -13.72 7.41 -20.99
CA LEU A 26 -13.71 6.56 -19.80
C LEU A 26 -12.39 5.80 -19.64
N ARG A 27 -11.82 5.30 -20.75
CA ARG A 27 -10.50 4.65 -20.73
C ARG A 27 -9.39 5.61 -20.33
N GLN A 28 -9.44 6.86 -20.79
CA GLN A 28 -8.46 7.87 -20.42
C GLN A 28 -8.59 8.28 -18.94
N GLN A 29 -9.80 8.53 -18.47
CA GLN A 29 -10.08 8.86 -17.06
C GLN A 29 -9.62 7.75 -16.11
N HIS A 30 -9.79 6.47 -16.48
CA HIS A 30 -9.29 5.36 -15.68
C HIS A 30 -7.76 5.40 -15.53
N LYS A 31 -7.03 5.65 -16.61
CA LYS A 31 -5.56 5.75 -16.57
C LYS A 31 -5.09 6.95 -15.73
N ASP A 32 -5.75 8.08 -15.88
CA ASP A 32 -5.39 9.30 -15.14
C ASP A 32 -5.67 9.13 -13.64
N SER A 33 -6.77 8.45 -13.28
CA SER A 33 -7.11 8.10 -11.90
C SER A 33 -6.08 7.13 -11.30
N ASP A 34 -5.71 6.07 -12.02
CA ASP A 34 -4.67 5.12 -11.57
C ASP A 34 -3.32 5.80 -11.33
N SER A 35 -2.94 6.74 -12.21
CA SER A 35 -1.72 7.54 -12.09
C SER A 35 -1.78 8.44 -10.85
N SER A 36 -2.87 9.19 -10.68
CA SER A 36 -3.06 10.10 -9.54
C SER A 36 -3.05 9.36 -8.21
N MET A 37 -3.79 8.25 -8.11
CA MET A 37 -3.77 7.41 -6.89
C MET A 37 -2.38 6.82 -6.62
N SER A 38 -1.64 6.50 -7.68
CA SER A 38 -0.26 6.01 -7.52
C SER A 38 0.71 7.06 -7.02
N PHE A 39 0.56 8.29 -7.48
CA PHE A 39 1.33 9.41 -6.97
C PHE A 39 0.99 9.71 -5.51
N GLN A 40 -0.30 9.72 -5.16
CA GLN A 40 -0.76 9.96 -3.78
C GLN A 40 -0.20 8.94 -2.79
N ALA A 41 -0.19 7.65 -3.15
CA ALA A 41 0.37 6.61 -2.28
C ALA A 41 1.89 6.78 -2.07
N VAL A 42 2.63 7.13 -3.12
CA VAL A 42 4.07 7.41 -3.00
C VAL A 42 4.31 8.62 -2.12
N ASN A 43 3.52 9.68 -2.26
CA ASN A 43 3.62 10.87 -1.40
C ASN A 43 3.33 10.52 0.06
N LEU A 44 2.27 9.75 0.33
CA LEU A 44 1.95 9.31 1.70
C LEU A 44 3.11 8.52 2.33
N HIS A 45 3.74 7.63 1.56
CA HIS A 45 4.90 6.90 2.05
C HIS A 45 6.10 7.82 2.34
N ASN A 46 6.35 8.81 1.48
CA ASN A 46 7.42 9.79 1.70
C ASN A 46 7.14 10.70 2.91
N GLU A 47 5.90 11.14 3.08
CA GLU A 47 5.45 11.91 4.24
C GLU A 47 5.64 11.13 5.53
N ASN A 48 5.25 9.85 5.55
CA ASN A 48 5.47 8.97 6.70
C ASN A 48 6.96 8.81 7.05
N GLN A 49 7.84 8.69 6.04
CA GLN A 49 9.29 8.60 6.27
C GLN A 49 9.87 9.91 6.80
N ARG A 50 9.43 11.04 6.24
CA ARG A 50 9.84 12.36 6.72
C ARG A 50 9.38 12.60 8.15
N TRP A 51 8.11 12.32 8.43
CA TRP A 51 7.55 12.43 9.77
C TRP A 51 8.30 11.55 10.78
N PHE A 52 8.64 10.31 10.41
CA PHE A 52 9.48 9.43 11.25
C PHE A 52 10.84 10.08 11.58
N SER A 53 11.53 10.61 10.56
CA SER A 53 12.83 11.26 10.76
C SER A 53 12.76 12.53 11.62
N GLU A 54 11.64 13.25 11.58
CA GLU A 54 11.45 14.50 12.34
C GLU A 54 10.99 14.24 13.79
N ASN A 55 10.32 13.11 14.07
CA ASN A 55 9.64 12.86 15.35
C ASN A 55 10.33 11.86 16.29
N PHE A 56 11.35 11.15 15.79
CA PHE A 56 12.13 10.22 16.59
C PHE A 56 13.57 10.68 16.75
N SER A 57 14.03 10.67 18.01
CA SER A 57 15.42 10.95 18.33
C SER A 57 16.31 9.74 17.99
N ASN A 58 17.62 9.96 17.92
CA ASN A 58 18.58 8.85 17.76
C ASN A 58 18.46 7.85 18.92
N GLU A 59 18.22 8.32 20.15
CA GLU A 59 18.00 7.45 21.31
C GLU A 59 16.75 6.58 21.13
N SER A 60 15.65 7.17 20.69
CA SER A 60 14.41 6.46 20.38
C SER A 60 14.66 5.39 19.32
N ILE A 61 15.41 5.72 18.26
CA ILE A 61 15.75 4.78 17.18
C ILE A 61 16.59 3.60 17.70
N GLU A 62 17.55 3.84 18.60
CA GLU A 62 18.31 2.75 19.22
C GLU A 62 17.43 1.86 20.09
N LYS A 63 16.52 2.43 20.88
CA LYS A 63 15.52 1.67 21.65
C LYS A 63 14.63 0.81 20.74
N MET A 64 14.16 1.35 19.61
CA MET A 64 13.36 0.56 18.65
C MET A 64 14.09 -0.69 18.13
N LYS A 65 15.42 -0.68 18.03
CA LYS A 65 16.21 -1.86 17.65
C LYS A 65 16.18 -2.94 18.74
N ILE A 66 16.14 -2.54 20.02
CA ILE A 66 16.09 -3.45 21.16
C ILE A 66 14.72 -4.13 21.27
N GLY A 67 13.64 -3.37 21.08
CA GLY A 67 12.27 -3.87 21.13
C GLY A 67 11.28 -2.87 21.69
N LEU A 68 9.99 -3.19 21.58
CA LEU A 68 8.88 -2.35 21.98
C LEU A 68 8.93 -2.02 23.47
N SER A 69 9.29 -3.00 24.31
CA SER A 69 9.40 -2.84 25.77
C SER A 69 10.46 -1.85 26.25
N SER A 70 11.35 -1.39 25.35
CA SER A 70 12.39 -0.42 25.67
C SER A 70 12.01 1.02 25.33
N LEU A 71 10.89 1.21 24.64
CA LEU A 71 10.36 2.53 24.32
C LEU A 71 9.60 3.11 25.51
N ASP A 72 9.61 4.44 25.60
CA ASP A 72 8.63 5.11 26.43
C ASP A 72 7.25 5.10 25.76
N GLU A 73 6.21 5.33 26.55
CA GLU A 73 4.82 5.30 26.08
C GLU A 73 4.57 6.27 24.91
N LYS A 74 5.25 7.41 24.89
CA LYS A 74 5.05 8.42 23.85
C LYS A 74 5.62 7.94 22.52
N ASP A 75 6.83 7.40 22.53
CA ASP A 75 7.49 6.88 21.34
C ASP A 75 6.87 5.56 20.85
N GLU A 76 6.41 4.71 21.78
CA GLU A 76 5.57 3.56 21.44
C GLU A 76 4.32 3.99 20.68
N ASN A 77 3.56 4.95 21.20
CA ASN A 77 2.33 5.42 20.56
C ASN A 77 2.59 6.01 19.17
N LYS A 78 3.65 6.79 19.00
CA LYS A 78 4.08 7.30 17.69
C LYS A 78 4.40 6.15 16.72
N LEU A 79 5.13 5.14 17.19
CA LEU A 79 5.55 4.03 16.34
C LEU A 79 4.35 3.17 15.94
N ARG A 80 3.44 2.92 16.88
CA ARG A 80 2.17 2.22 16.63
C ARG A 80 1.36 2.94 15.56
N ALA A 81 1.18 4.25 15.67
CA ALA A 81 0.46 5.04 14.66
C ALA A 81 1.10 4.90 13.27
N LEU A 82 2.43 4.96 13.20
CA LEU A 82 3.16 4.84 11.93
C LEU A 82 3.02 3.45 11.31
N VAL A 83 3.27 2.38 12.08
CA VAL A 83 3.17 1.00 11.60
C VAL A 83 1.74 0.67 11.19
N HIS A 84 0.74 1.09 11.99
CA HIS A 84 -0.67 0.90 11.69
C HIS A 84 -1.08 1.61 10.40
N ASN A 85 -0.68 2.88 10.21
CA ASN A 85 -0.98 3.63 9.00
C ASN A 85 -0.33 3.00 7.74
N SER A 86 0.92 2.56 7.86
CA SER A 86 1.59 1.82 6.78
C SER A 86 0.88 0.51 6.44
N PHE A 87 0.49 -0.26 7.47
CA PHE A 87 -0.26 -1.51 7.29
C PHE A 87 -1.61 -1.28 6.60
N MET A 88 -2.37 -0.26 7.02
CA MET A 88 -3.67 0.08 6.43
C MET A 88 -3.55 0.51 4.97
N THR A 89 -2.50 1.29 4.66
CA THR A 89 -2.20 1.71 3.28
C THR A 89 -1.90 0.49 2.41
N ILE A 90 -0.96 -0.36 2.83
CA ILE A 90 -0.54 -1.58 2.12
C ILE A 90 -1.73 -2.51 1.90
N THR A 91 -2.52 -2.75 2.94
CA THR A 91 -3.70 -3.62 2.89
C THR A 91 -4.74 -3.08 1.91
N THR A 92 -4.96 -1.77 1.91
CA THR A 92 -5.90 -1.12 0.99
C THR A 92 -5.42 -1.24 -0.46
N GLU A 93 -4.15 -0.96 -0.73
CA GLU A 93 -3.58 -1.10 -2.07
C GLU A 93 -3.67 -2.53 -2.59
N PHE A 94 -3.35 -3.51 -1.74
CA PHE A 94 -3.42 -4.94 -2.08
C PHE A 94 -4.85 -5.36 -2.39
N ARG A 95 -5.81 -4.93 -1.56
CA ARG A 95 -7.25 -5.20 -1.74
C ARG A 95 -7.76 -4.65 -3.06
N LEU A 96 -7.34 -3.43 -3.42
CA LEU A 96 -7.67 -2.78 -4.70
C LEU A 96 -6.97 -3.43 -5.91
N GLY A 97 -6.08 -4.41 -5.69
CA GLY A 97 -5.38 -5.09 -6.77
C GLY A 97 -4.34 -4.22 -7.48
N ARG A 98 -3.85 -3.17 -6.81
CA ARG A 98 -2.85 -2.27 -7.40
C ARG A 98 -1.59 -3.05 -7.76
N ARG A 99 -0.95 -2.63 -8.86
CA ARG A 99 0.21 -3.33 -9.45
C ARG A 99 -0.02 -4.84 -9.64
N LYS A 100 -1.27 -5.26 -9.88
CA LYS A 100 -1.67 -6.67 -10.03
C LYS A 100 -1.27 -7.56 -8.84
N ARG A 101 -1.21 -7.01 -7.62
CA ARG A 101 -0.77 -7.73 -6.42
C ARG A 101 0.62 -8.36 -6.53
N LEU A 102 1.54 -7.67 -7.21
CA LEU A 102 2.92 -8.13 -7.36
C LEU A 102 3.57 -8.35 -5.98
N LYS A 103 3.80 -9.62 -5.61
CA LYS A 103 4.29 -10.02 -4.27
C LYS A 103 5.55 -9.25 -3.86
N ASP A 104 6.54 -9.15 -4.75
CA ASP A 104 7.80 -8.45 -4.49
C ASP A 104 7.60 -6.98 -4.10
N TYR A 105 6.64 -6.30 -4.71
CA TYR A 105 6.33 -4.91 -4.36
C TYR A 105 5.78 -4.81 -2.94
N TYR A 106 4.83 -5.68 -2.58
CA TYR A 106 4.20 -5.66 -1.26
C TYR A 106 5.15 -6.15 -0.17
N LYS A 107 6.04 -7.10 -0.49
CA LYS A 107 7.17 -7.50 0.36
C LYS A 107 8.07 -6.30 0.67
N TYR A 108 8.50 -5.59 -0.37
CA TYR A 108 9.29 -4.37 -0.22
C TYR A 108 8.54 -3.29 0.58
N ALA A 109 7.25 -3.08 0.30
CA ALA A 109 6.44 -2.07 0.97
C ALA A 109 6.31 -2.36 2.47
N LEU A 110 6.05 -3.61 2.86
CA LEU A 110 6.05 -4.04 4.26
C LEU A 110 7.40 -3.77 4.91
N GLN A 111 8.49 -4.27 4.31
CA GLN A 111 9.85 -4.12 4.85
C GLN A 111 10.26 -2.64 5.01
N ARG A 112 10.01 -1.82 4.00
CA ARG A 112 10.47 -0.42 3.93
C ARG A 112 9.56 0.52 4.71
N PHE A 113 8.24 0.44 4.53
CA PHE A 113 7.29 1.43 5.04
C PHE A 113 6.70 1.08 6.40
N ALA A 114 6.61 -0.20 6.75
CA ALA A 114 6.33 -0.60 8.14
C ALA A 114 7.59 -0.63 9.01
N LEU A 115 8.74 -0.18 8.48
CA LEU A 115 10.01 -0.06 9.20
C LEU A 115 10.49 -1.35 9.87
N LEU A 116 10.29 -2.50 9.21
CA LEU A 116 10.56 -3.81 9.79
C LEU A 116 12.04 -4.09 10.08
N LYS A 117 12.94 -3.18 9.70
CA LYS A 117 14.32 -3.18 10.19
C LYS A 117 14.41 -3.05 11.72
N TYR A 118 13.46 -2.38 12.37
CA TYR A 118 13.44 -2.24 13.83
C TYR A 118 12.61 -3.34 14.49
N LYS A 119 13.09 -3.86 15.63
CA LYS A 119 12.41 -4.94 16.34
C LYS A 119 11.05 -4.51 16.87
N ALA A 120 10.96 -3.31 17.45
CA ALA A 120 9.70 -2.75 17.94
C ALA A 120 8.62 -2.67 16.83
N SER A 121 9.00 -2.31 15.60
CA SER A 121 8.07 -2.28 14.47
C SER A 121 7.58 -3.66 14.05
N ARG A 122 8.43 -4.69 14.16
CA ARG A 122 8.04 -6.08 13.89
C ARG A 122 7.07 -6.61 14.93
N GLU A 123 7.34 -6.36 16.22
CA GLU A 123 6.45 -6.74 17.33
C GLU A 123 5.06 -6.09 17.16
N ILE A 124 5.00 -4.80 16.78
CA ILE A 124 3.71 -4.13 16.48
C ILE A 124 3.02 -4.75 15.25
N LEU A 125 3.76 -5.04 14.17
CA LEU A 125 3.17 -5.66 12.98
C LEU A 125 2.63 -7.06 13.30
N GLU A 126 3.31 -7.82 14.14
CA GLU A 126 2.88 -9.14 14.60
C GLU A 126 1.57 -9.04 15.41
N GLU A 127 1.46 -8.08 16.33
CA GLU A 127 0.21 -7.81 17.05
C GLU A 127 -0.95 -7.50 16.09
N ILE A 128 -0.70 -6.65 15.08
CA ILE A 128 -1.68 -6.32 14.03
C ILE A 128 -2.05 -7.58 13.23
N TYR A 129 -1.06 -8.37 12.82
CA TYR A 129 -1.29 -9.61 12.07
C TYR A 129 -2.15 -10.59 12.89
N ILE A 130 -1.81 -10.84 14.14
CA ILE A 130 -2.57 -11.74 15.02
C ILE A 130 -4.03 -11.26 15.14
N SER A 131 -4.24 -9.96 15.33
CA SER A 131 -5.59 -9.40 15.44
C SER A 131 -6.40 -9.46 14.13
N THR A 132 -5.74 -9.53 12.97
CA THR A 132 -6.39 -9.43 11.66
C THR A 132 -6.36 -10.72 10.84
N LYS A 133 -5.61 -11.75 11.24
CA LYS A 133 -5.45 -13.02 10.50
C LYS A 133 -6.77 -13.70 10.14
N ASN A 134 -7.75 -13.63 11.04
CA ASN A 134 -9.09 -14.23 10.84
C ASN A 134 -10.11 -13.23 10.28
N SER A 135 -9.71 -11.99 10.01
CA SER A 135 -10.59 -10.96 9.49
C SER A 135 -10.79 -11.11 7.99
N LYS A 136 -12.05 -11.08 7.55
CA LYS A 136 -12.38 -11.02 6.11
C LYS A 136 -11.96 -9.70 5.44
N ALA A 137 -11.57 -8.69 6.24
CA ALA A 137 -11.10 -7.41 5.72
C ALA A 137 -9.72 -7.52 5.06
N VAL A 138 -8.90 -8.49 5.47
CA VAL A 138 -7.56 -8.74 4.94
C VAL A 138 -7.62 -9.98 4.04
N LYS A 139 -7.01 -9.89 2.85
CA LYS A 139 -6.96 -11.05 1.95
C LYS A 139 -5.98 -12.09 2.50
N GLU A 140 -6.33 -13.36 2.40
CA GLU A 140 -5.48 -14.49 2.82
C GLU A 140 -4.08 -14.41 2.18
N GLU A 141 -4.01 -14.12 0.87
CA GLU A 141 -2.74 -13.90 0.15
C GLU A 141 -1.82 -12.84 0.80
N LEU A 142 -2.40 -11.80 1.42
CA LEU A 142 -1.64 -10.77 2.11
C LEU A 142 -1.21 -11.24 3.50
N ASN A 143 -2.06 -11.99 4.21
CA ASN A 143 -1.70 -12.59 5.50
C ASN A 143 -0.51 -13.56 5.35
N ASP A 144 -0.51 -14.37 4.30
CA ASP A 144 0.60 -15.26 3.98
C ASP A 144 1.88 -14.47 3.72
N LEU A 145 1.79 -13.36 2.99
CA LEU A 145 2.93 -12.49 2.70
C LEU A 145 3.47 -11.80 3.96
N ILE A 146 2.59 -11.38 4.87
CA ILE A 146 2.99 -10.78 6.15
C ILE A 146 3.74 -11.81 6.99
N SER A 147 3.21 -13.04 7.08
CA SER A 147 3.87 -14.16 7.76
C SER A 147 5.25 -14.42 7.17
N GLU A 148 5.36 -14.53 5.84
CA GLU A 148 6.64 -14.72 5.14
C GLU A 148 7.65 -13.62 5.47
N VAL A 149 7.20 -12.35 5.48
CA VAL A 149 8.08 -11.21 5.78
C VAL A 149 8.55 -11.21 7.23
N LEU A 150 7.69 -11.54 8.18
CA LEU A 150 8.07 -11.65 9.59
C LEU A 150 9.06 -12.81 9.79
N ASP A 151 8.77 -13.98 9.22
CA ASP A 151 9.63 -15.17 9.28
C ASP A 151 11.02 -14.91 8.68
N ASP A 152 11.10 -14.13 7.60
CA ASP A 152 12.35 -13.77 6.93
C ASP A 152 13.28 -12.93 7.85
N TYR A 153 12.71 -12.09 8.72
CA TYR A 153 13.46 -11.32 9.70
C TYR A 153 13.90 -12.17 10.90
N GLU A 154 13.03 -13.04 11.41
CA GLU A 154 13.35 -13.91 12.56
C GLU A 154 14.44 -14.93 12.20
N ASN A 155 14.34 -15.51 11.01
CA ASN A 155 15.32 -16.49 10.51
C ASN A 155 16.54 -15.85 9.84
N LYS A 156 16.68 -14.51 9.92
CA LYS A 156 17.77 -13.73 9.31
C LYS A 156 18.01 -14.03 7.82
N LYS A 157 16.99 -14.48 7.08
CA LYS A 157 17.06 -14.69 5.63
C LYS A 157 17.23 -13.37 4.87
N ILE A 158 16.93 -12.25 5.54
CA ILE A 158 17.33 -10.92 5.11
C ILE A 158 18.79 -10.71 5.52
N GLY A 159 19.68 -11.30 4.73
CA GLY A 159 21.12 -11.10 4.87
C GLY A 159 21.48 -9.63 4.77
N GLU A 160 22.43 -9.22 5.59
CA GLU A 160 23.20 -7.99 5.46
C GLU A 160 23.73 -7.83 4.04
N SER A 161 22.98 -7.17 3.15
CA SER A 161 23.48 -6.52 1.93
C SER A 161 22.30 -6.11 1.05
N ARG A 162 22.08 -4.80 0.95
CA ARG A 162 21.72 -4.10 -0.32
C ARG A 162 21.71 -2.58 -0.19
N TRP A 163 22.46 -2.02 0.76
CA TRP A 163 22.72 -0.58 0.85
C TRP A 163 24.13 -0.36 1.40
N ASN A 164 25.13 -0.77 0.60
CA ASN A 164 26.40 -0.05 0.51
C ASN A 164 26.33 0.78 -0.77
#